data_AF-A0A7S2Q8T1-F1
#
_entry.id   AF-A0A7S2Q8T1-F1
#
_cell.length_a   1.000
_cell.length_b   1.000
_cell.length_c   1.000
_cell.angle_alpha   90.00
_cell.angle_beta   90.00
_cell.angle_gamma   90.00
#
_symmetry.space_group_name_H-M   'P 1'
#
loop_
_entity.id
_entity.type
_entity.pdbx_description
1 polymer ?
#
loop_
_entity_poly.entity_id
_entity_poly.type
_entity_poly.pdbx_seq_one_letter_code
_entity_poly.pdbx_strand_id
1 'polypeptide(L)'
;RLAGVYPLSNAGRCLRARPVADNNFILGDFFAAEVSPCRFETRLSLKEDYDFTCSHLQAFGQVCRVNRMIIAAKHETNAGGACQVRDAAGKKEQENIAILKEKWPNNIRGHNTRANQVVLYWRSASGGSGRGKKRKAEDTPTGATENQVKT
;
A
#
# COMPACT_ATOMS: atom_id res chain seq x y z
N ARG A 1 -2.24 -17.32 1.99
CA ARG A 1 -1.41 -16.11 2.25
C ARG A 1 -0.67 -15.73 0.96
N LEU A 2 -0.20 -14.48 0.83
CA LEU A 2 0.48 -13.98 -0.37
C LEU A 2 1.91 -13.53 -0.05
N ALA A 3 2.86 -13.88 -0.91
CA ALA A 3 4.24 -13.45 -0.85
C ALA A 3 4.78 -13.04 -2.23
N GLY A 4 5.78 -12.18 -2.26
CA GLY A 4 6.45 -11.78 -3.50
C GLY A 4 7.77 -11.07 -3.24
N VAL A 5 8.27 -10.43 -4.28
CA VAL A 5 9.64 -9.85 -4.31
C VAL A 5 9.60 -8.34 -4.53
N TYR A 6 10.76 -7.69 -4.50
CA TYR A 6 10.83 -6.26 -4.78
C TYR A 6 10.42 -5.98 -6.24
N PRO A 7 9.44 -5.09 -6.49
CA PRO A 7 8.79 -4.97 -7.79
C PRO A 7 9.60 -4.18 -8.82
N LEU A 8 10.77 -3.66 -8.45
CA LEU A 8 11.62 -2.83 -9.31
C LEU A 8 12.99 -3.46 -9.43
N SER A 9 13.60 -3.38 -10.61
CA SER A 9 14.98 -3.83 -10.84
C SER A 9 16.06 -2.91 -10.24
N ASN A 10 15.67 -1.92 -9.43
CA ASN A 10 16.59 -0.98 -8.80
C ASN A 10 17.13 -1.54 -7.47
N ALA A 11 18.30 -2.17 -7.53
CA ALA A 11 18.98 -2.76 -6.37
C ALA A 11 19.24 -1.74 -5.25
N GLY A 12 19.64 -0.51 -5.58
CA GLY A 12 19.88 0.55 -4.58
C GLY A 12 18.63 0.88 -3.77
N ARG A 13 17.45 0.97 -4.41
CA ARG A 13 16.18 1.18 -3.70
C ARG A 13 15.76 -0.04 -2.87
N CYS A 14 16.01 -1.25 -3.38
CA CYS A 14 15.72 -2.50 -2.68
C CYS A 14 16.55 -2.63 -1.39
N LEU A 15 17.85 -2.29 -1.42
CA LEU A 15 18.74 -2.37 -0.26
C LEU A 15 18.41 -1.36 0.85
N ARG A 16 17.83 -0.21 0.50
CA ARG A 16 17.36 0.80 1.48
C ARG A 16 16.05 0.42 2.17
N ALA A 17 15.28 -0.52 1.59
CA ALA A 17 14.07 -1.00 2.22
C ALA A 17 14.40 -2.03 3.33
N ARG A 18 13.47 -2.21 4.29
CA ARG A 18 13.55 -3.32 5.24
C ARG A 18 13.69 -4.65 4.48
N PRO A 19 14.45 -5.64 4.96
CA PRO A 19 14.61 -6.92 4.25
C PRO A 19 13.29 -7.61 3.91
N VAL A 20 12.32 -7.54 4.83
CA VAL A 20 10.95 -8.04 4.65
C VAL A 20 9.96 -6.92 4.94
N ALA A 21 8.86 -6.88 4.18
CA ALA A 21 7.77 -5.93 4.33
C ALA A 21 6.41 -6.64 4.31
N ASP A 22 5.44 -6.10 5.04
CA ASP A 22 4.22 -6.80 5.45
C ASP A 22 2.92 -6.19 4.91
N ASN A 23 2.97 -4.95 4.43
CA ASN A 23 1.80 -4.18 3.99
C ASN A 23 2.02 -3.52 2.62
N ASN A 24 2.89 -4.12 1.80
CA ASN A 24 3.33 -3.55 0.54
C ASN A 24 2.73 -4.26 -0.68
N PHE A 25 2.67 -3.54 -1.78
CA PHE A 25 2.28 -4.07 -3.09
C PHE A 25 3.15 -5.26 -3.50
N ILE A 26 2.49 -6.33 -3.98
CA ILE A 26 3.08 -7.52 -4.57
C ILE A 26 2.79 -7.50 -6.08
N LEU A 27 3.85 -7.60 -6.88
CA LEU A 27 3.75 -7.52 -8.34
C LEU A 27 3.25 -8.85 -8.94
N GLY A 28 2.35 -8.76 -9.93
CA GLY A 28 1.76 -9.93 -10.59
C GLY A 28 2.74 -10.82 -11.36
N ASP A 29 3.88 -10.27 -11.81
CA ASP A 29 4.91 -11.01 -12.55
C ASP A 29 5.52 -12.18 -11.76
N PHE A 30 5.63 -12.03 -10.44
CA PHE A 30 6.16 -13.06 -9.57
C PHE A 30 5.62 -12.93 -8.16
N PHE A 31 4.82 -13.91 -7.77
CA PHE A 31 4.33 -14.07 -6.42
C PHE A 31 4.13 -15.56 -6.10
N ALA A 32 4.11 -15.87 -4.80
CA ALA A 32 3.67 -17.15 -4.28
C ALA A 32 2.39 -16.92 -3.49
N ALA A 33 1.36 -17.73 -3.74
CA ALA A 33 0.12 -17.68 -2.99
C ALA A 33 -0.22 -19.09 -2.49
N GLU A 34 -0.53 -19.20 -1.20
CA GLU A 34 -1.21 -20.40 -0.70
C GLU A 34 -2.65 -20.41 -1.22
N VAL A 35 -3.24 -21.60 -1.28
CA VAL A 35 -4.66 -21.76 -1.59
C VAL A 35 -5.48 -20.90 -0.63
N SER A 36 -6.26 -19.98 -1.19
CA SER A 36 -7.03 -18.98 -0.45
C SER A 36 -8.39 -18.75 -1.11
N PRO A 37 -9.34 -18.08 -0.45
CA PRO A 37 -10.59 -17.65 -1.08
C PRO A 37 -10.43 -16.41 -1.97
N CYS A 38 -9.28 -15.71 -1.93
CA CYS A 38 -9.05 -14.52 -2.74
C CYS A 38 -8.97 -14.90 -4.24
N ARG A 39 -9.67 -14.15 -5.10
CA ARG A 39 -9.69 -14.35 -6.55
C ARG A 39 -9.43 -13.01 -7.24
N PHE A 40 -9.00 -13.07 -8.50
CA PHE A 40 -8.87 -11.88 -9.33
C PHE A 40 -10.25 -11.28 -9.63
N GLU A 41 -10.35 -9.96 -9.56
CA GLU A 41 -11.52 -9.20 -10.02
C GLU A 41 -11.66 -9.33 -11.54
N THR A 42 -12.78 -9.90 -12.00
CA THR A 42 -13.01 -10.17 -13.43
C THR A 42 -13.33 -8.92 -14.23
N ARG A 43 -13.70 -7.80 -13.58
CA ARG A 43 -13.86 -6.50 -14.23
C ARG A 43 -12.50 -5.86 -14.59
N LEU A 44 -11.42 -6.27 -13.93
CA LEU A 44 -10.09 -5.75 -14.20
C LEU A 44 -9.44 -6.52 -15.36
N SER A 45 -8.86 -5.75 -16.25
CA SER A 45 -8.06 -6.21 -17.40
C SER A 45 -6.59 -5.80 -17.27
N LEU A 46 -6.31 -4.87 -16.36
CA LEU A 46 -5.00 -4.37 -15.98
C LEU A 46 -5.02 -4.10 -14.47
N LYS A 47 -3.84 -4.11 -13.84
CA LYS A 47 -3.65 -3.79 -12.41
C LYS A 47 -4.39 -4.73 -11.45
N GLU A 48 -4.62 -5.96 -11.90
CA GLU A 48 -5.24 -7.04 -11.14
C GLU A 48 -4.43 -7.44 -9.90
N ASP A 49 -3.12 -7.22 -9.94
CA ASP A 49 -2.20 -7.45 -8.83
C ASP A 49 -2.41 -6.48 -7.65
N TYR A 50 -2.83 -5.24 -7.92
CA TYR A 50 -3.24 -4.31 -6.87
C TYR A 50 -4.47 -4.84 -6.13
N ASP A 51 -5.49 -5.27 -6.88
CA ASP A 51 -6.71 -5.86 -6.29
C ASP A 51 -6.39 -7.11 -5.48
N PHE A 52 -5.62 -8.03 -6.07
CA PHE A 52 -5.26 -9.29 -5.42
C PHE A 52 -4.43 -9.09 -4.15
N THR A 53 -3.52 -8.10 -4.16
CA THR A 53 -2.79 -7.70 -2.96
C THR A 53 -3.73 -7.13 -1.90
N CYS A 54 -4.63 -6.21 -2.26
CA CYS A 54 -5.61 -5.64 -1.33
C CYS A 54 -6.52 -6.73 -0.73
N SER A 55 -7.00 -7.68 -1.53
CA SER A 55 -7.81 -8.81 -1.05
C SER A 55 -7.08 -9.65 -0.02
N HIS A 56 -5.78 -9.93 -0.23
CA HIS A 56 -4.97 -10.66 0.75
C HIS A 56 -4.71 -9.85 2.02
N LEU A 57 -4.45 -8.56 1.88
CA LEU A 57 -4.27 -7.66 3.02
C LEU A 57 -5.55 -7.53 3.86
N GLN A 58 -6.72 -7.49 3.21
CA GLN A 58 -8.00 -7.48 3.90
C GLN A 58 -8.30 -8.82 4.59
N ALA A 59 -8.06 -9.95 3.90
CA ALA A 59 -8.39 -11.29 4.42
C ALA A 59 -7.43 -11.78 5.50
N PHE A 60 -6.14 -11.45 5.41
CA PHE A 60 -5.10 -12.02 6.28
C PHE A 60 -4.34 -10.99 7.11
N GLY A 61 -4.61 -9.68 6.92
CA GLY A 61 -3.97 -8.58 7.64
C GLY A 61 -2.54 -8.24 7.18
N GLN A 62 -1.90 -9.12 6.41
CA GLN A 62 -0.52 -8.96 5.95
C GLN A 62 -0.23 -9.78 4.68
N VAL A 63 0.82 -9.35 3.97
CA VAL A 63 1.49 -10.08 2.89
C VAL A 63 2.98 -10.19 3.22
N CYS A 64 3.77 -10.93 2.46
CA CYS A 64 5.21 -11.00 2.67
C CYS A 64 5.96 -10.54 1.41
N ARG A 65 6.62 -9.38 1.46
CA ARG A 65 7.51 -8.94 0.38
C ARG A 65 8.97 -9.08 0.79
N VAL A 66 9.70 -9.95 0.10
CA VAL A 66 11.14 -10.14 0.27
C VAL A 66 11.85 -9.08 -0.57
N ASN A 67 12.28 -7.99 0.08
CA ASN A 67 12.90 -6.87 -0.60
C ASN A 67 14.36 -7.16 -0.99
N ARG A 68 14.96 -8.28 -0.56
CA ARG A 68 16.33 -8.71 -0.95
C ARG A 68 16.37 -9.61 -2.18
N MET A 69 15.22 -9.83 -2.80
CA MET A 69 15.08 -10.46 -4.10
C MET A 69 14.47 -9.44 -5.04
N ILE A 70 15.07 -9.27 -6.22
CA ILE A 70 14.59 -8.36 -7.25
C ILE A 70 14.20 -9.16 -8.48
N ILE A 71 13.19 -8.67 -9.19
CA ILE A 71 12.84 -9.17 -10.52
C ILE A 71 13.11 -8.09 -11.56
N ALA A 72 13.66 -8.52 -12.70
CA ALA A 72 13.81 -7.70 -13.89
C ALA A 72 12.74 -8.11 -14.91
N ALA A 73 11.48 -7.80 -14.63
CA ALA A 73 10.36 -8.12 -15.49
C ALA A 73 10.34 -7.21 -16.73
N LYS A 74 10.08 -7.79 -17.91
CA LYS A 74 9.90 -7.05 -19.18
C LYS A 74 8.42 -6.85 -19.53
N HIS A 75 7.55 -6.72 -18.53
CA HIS A 75 6.10 -6.66 -18.72
C HIS A 75 5.54 -5.40 -19.39
N GLU A 76 6.31 -4.31 -19.45
CA GLU A 76 5.87 -3.06 -20.09
C GLU A 76 6.14 -3.03 -21.60
N THR A 77 7.01 -3.92 -22.10
CA THR A 77 7.48 -3.91 -23.50
C THR A 77 7.33 -5.25 -24.21
N ASN A 78 6.99 -6.32 -23.50
CA ASN A 78 6.72 -7.62 -24.11
C ASN A 78 5.49 -7.55 -25.01
N ALA A 79 5.60 -8.09 -26.23
CA ALA A 79 4.47 -8.26 -27.12
C ALA A 79 3.45 -9.24 -26.51
N GLY A 80 2.18 -8.86 -26.48
CA GLY A 80 1.11 -9.65 -25.85
C GLY A 80 0.68 -9.14 -24.48
N GLY A 81 -0.26 -9.86 -23.84
CA GLY A 81 -0.69 -9.62 -22.47
C GLY A 81 -1.16 -8.17 -22.22
N ALA A 82 -0.67 -7.57 -21.13
CA ALA A 82 -1.03 -6.20 -20.75
C ALA A 82 -0.74 -5.16 -21.84
N CYS A 83 0.26 -5.37 -22.69
CA CYS A 83 0.60 -4.44 -23.77
C CYS A 83 -0.43 -4.44 -24.92
N GLN A 84 -1.17 -5.53 -25.13
CA GLN A 84 -2.25 -5.59 -26.13
C GLN A 84 -3.54 -4.92 -25.63
N VAL A 85 -3.76 -4.93 -24.32
CA VAL A 85 -4.94 -4.35 -23.68
C VAL A 85 -4.78 -2.84 -23.47
N ARG A 86 -3.54 -2.36 -23.33
CA ARG A 86 -3.24 -0.93 -23.21
C ARG A 86 -3.55 -0.22 -24.52
N ASP A 87 -4.36 0.82 -24.42
CA ASP A 87 -4.56 1.78 -25.49
C ASP A 87 -3.51 2.89 -25.42
N ALA A 88 -3.16 3.45 -26.57
CA ALA A 88 -2.22 4.58 -26.64
C ALA A 88 -2.75 5.82 -25.89
N ALA A 89 -4.08 5.93 -25.75
CA ALA A 89 -4.75 7.03 -25.05
C ALA A 89 -4.82 6.85 -23.52
N GLY A 90 -4.52 5.67 -22.98
CA GLY A 90 -4.60 5.35 -21.55
C GLY A 90 -6.02 5.21 -20.99
N LYS A 91 -7.08 5.16 -21.82
CA LYS A 91 -8.47 5.04 -21.37
C LYS A 91 -8.68 3.71 -20.64
N LYS A 92 -8.08 2.62 -21.12
CA LYS A 92 -8.20 1.32 -20.44
C LYS A 92 -7.55 1.33 -19.06
N GLU A 93 -6.41 1.97 -18.91
CA GLU A 93 -5.78 2.16 -17.60
C GLU A 93 -6.67 2.99 -16.66
N GLN A 94 -7.32 4.04 -17.17
CA GLN A 94 -8.24 4.88 -16.38
C GLN A 94 -9.48 4.12 -15.91
N GLU A 95 -10.07 3.29 -16.78
CA GLU A 95 -11.20 2.40 -16.42
C GLU A 95 -10.83 1.46 -15.26
N ASN A 96 -9.67 0.79 -15.36
CA ASN A 96 -9.18 -0.11 -14.30
C ASN A 96 -8.88 0.66 -13.00
N ILE A 97 -8.31 1.87 -13.10
CA ILE A 97 -8.07 2.73 -11.93
C ILE A 97 -9.40 3.15 -11.27
N ALA A 98 -10.44 3.42 -12.04
CA ALA A 98 -11.76 3.75 -11.50
C ALA A 98 -12.34 2.57 -10.71
N ILE A 99 -12.30 1.36 -11.27
CA ILE A 99 -12.74 0.13 -10.58
C ILE A 99 -11.94 -0.08 -9.28
N LEU A 100 -10.61 0.09 -9.32
CA LEU A 100 -9.77 -0.04 -8.13
C LEU A 100 -10.10 1.00 -7.06
N LYS A 101 -10.38 2.24 -7.44
CA LYS A 101 -10.76 3.30 -6.49
C LYS A 101 -12.17 3.11 -5.94
N GLU A 102 -13.09 2.57 -6.72
CA GLU A 102 -14.43 2.19 -6.27
C GLU A 102 -14.34 1.11 -5.19
N LYS A 103 -13.56 0.05 -5.44
CA LYS A 103 -13.42 -1.09 -4.53
C LYS A 103 -12.53 -0.78 -3.31
N TRP A 104 -11.49 0.04 -3.50
CA TRP A 104 -10.45 0.31 -2.49
C TRP A 104 -10.18 1.83 -2.30
N PRO A 105 -11.20 2.64 -1.94
CA PRO A 105 -11.14 4.11 -2.02
C PRO A 105 -10.05 4.75 -1.16
N ASN A 106 -9.69 4.14 -0.03
CA ASN A 106 -8.69 4.67 0.89
C ASN A 106 -7.29 4.08 0.69
N ASN A 107 -7.19 3.01 -0.12
CA ASN A 107 -5.96 2.23 -0.27
C ASN A 107 -5.30 2.42 -1.63
N ILE A 108 -6.03 2.84 -2.67
CA ILE A 108 -5.48 3.11 -3.99
C ILE A 108 -5.46 4.61 -4.24
N ARG A 109 -4.27 5.16 -4.52
CA ARG A 109 -4.07 6.58 -4.83
C ARG A 109 -3.43 6.73 -6.20
N GLY A 110 -3.69 7.84 -6.89
CA GLY A 110 -2.97 8.17 -8.11
C GLY A 110 -1.49 8.43 -7.82
N HIS A 111 -0.61 8.08 -8.76
CA HIS A 111 0.80 8.45 -8.67
C HIS A 111 0.97 9.94 -8.96
N ASN A 112 1.73 10.66 -8.12
CA ASN A 112 1.81 12.12 -8.19
C ASN A 112 2.42 12.66 -9.49
N THR A 113 3.31 11.90 -10.13
CA THR A 113 4.07 12.36 -11.30
C THR A 113 3.87 11.52 -12.56
N ARG A 114 3.18 10.39 -12.46
CA ARG A 114 3.04 9.44 -13.57
C ARG A 114 1.58 9.25 -13.86
N ALA A 115 1.14 9.72 -15.02
CA ALA A 115 -0.23 9.50 -15.47
C ALA A 115 -0.53 7.99 -15.53
N ASN A 116 -1.78 7.62 -15.27
CA ASN A 116 -2.27 6.23 -15.37
C ASN A 116 -1.54 5.21 -14.47
N GLN A 117 -0.83 5.68 -13.44
CA GLN A 117 -0.24 4.84 -12.40
C GLN A 117 -0.90 5.09 -11.05
N VAL A 118 -0.87 4.06 -10.20
CA VAL A 118 -1.42 4.12 -8.85
C VAL A 118 -0.42 3.60 -7.83
N VAL A 119 -0.61 3.99 -6.58
CA VAL A 119 0.19 3.58 -5.43
C VAL A 119 -0.75 2.95 -4.41
N LEU A 120 -0.35 1.78 -3.91
CA LEU A 120 -1.00 1.14 -2.78
C LEU A 120 -0.56 1.81 -1.48
N TYR A 121 -1.54 2.23 -0.68
CA TYR A 121 -1.37 2.78 0.65
C TYR A 121 -2.18 1.94 1.65
N TRP A 122 -1.52 0.98 2.30
CA TRP A 122 -2.16 0.14 3.31
C TRP A 122 -1.71 0.52 4.71
N ARG A 123 -2.66 0.89 5.58
CA ARG A 123 -2.37 1.13 6.99
C ARG A 123 -2.35 -0.22 7.70
N SER A 124 -1.22 -0.56 8.29
CA SER A 124 -1.14 -1.74 9.15
C SER A 124 -1.98 -1.50 10.41
N ALA A 125 -2.76 -2.51 10.82
CA ALA A 125 -3.46 -2.50 12.10
C ALA A 125 -2.50 -2.49 13.31
N SER A 126 -1.24 -2.91 13.12
CA SER A 126 -0.19 -2.86 14.16
C SER A 126 0.48 -1.49 14.33
N GLY A 127 0.04 -0.47 13.59
CA GLY A 127 0.55 0.90 13.65
C GLY A 127 -0.07 1.77 14.75
N GLY A 128 -0.04 1.30 16.00
CA GLY A 128 -0.23 2.17 17.15
C GLY A 128 0.97 3.10 17.32
N SER A 129 0.97 4.27 16.67
CA SER A 129 1.87 5.36 17.03
C SER A 129 1.20 6.73 16.85
N GLY A 130 0.68 7.23 17.98
CA GLY A 130 0.77 8.64 18.38
C GLY A 130 0.43 9.72 17.36
N ARG A 131 -0.86 9.98 17.14
CA ARG A 131 -1.33 11.38 17.15
C ARG A 131 -2.03 11.60 18.48
N GLY A 132 -1.25 11.98 19.49
CA GLY A 132 -1.81 12.54 20.71
C GLY A 132 -2.74 13.69 20.32
N LYS A 133 -4.03 13.51 20.58
CA LYS A 133 -4.98 14.63 20.68
C LYS A 133 -4.36 15.55 21.73
N LYS A 134 -3.84 16.72 21.34
CA LYS A 134 -3.50 17.78 22.31
C LYS A 134 -4.78 18.03 23.10
N ARG A 135 -4.86 17.50 24.32
CA ARG A 135 -5.83 17.99 25.29
C ARG A 135 -5.42 19.44 25.55
N LYS A 136 -6.34 20.38 25.29
CA LYS A 136 -6.16 21.76 25.74
C LYS A 136 -5.89 21.70 27.23
N ALA A 137 -4.82 22.35 27.68
CA ALA A 137 -4.59 22.53 29.10
C ALA A 137 -5.82 23.25 29.68
N GLU A 138 -6.49 22.60 30.63
CA GLU A 138 -7.44 23.28 31.50
C GLU A 138 -6.65 24.25 32.38
N ASP A 139 -7.10 25.50 32.38
CA ASP A 139 -6.62 26.56 33.26
C ASP A 139 -6.75 26.11 34.72
N THR A 140 -5.63 25.98 35.41
CA THR A 140 -5.61 25.83 36.86
C THR A 140 -5.73 27.23 37.47
N PRO A 141 -6.70 27.48 38.38
CA PRO A 141 -6.88 28.80 38.96
C PRO A 141 -5.75 29.11 39.95
N THR A 142 -5.16 30.29 39.76
CA THR A 142 -4.19 30.91 40.66
C THR A 142 -4.84 31.22 42.01
N GLY A 143 -4.30 30.66 43.09
CA GLY A 143 -4.63 31.03 44.46
C GLY A 143 -3.37 31.10 45.32
N ALA A 144 -2.81 32.30 45.46
CA ALA A 144 -2.06 32.71 46.66
C ALA A 144 -3.11 33.09 47.74
N THR A 145 -2.93 32.92 49.05
CA THR A 145 -1.83 33.42 49.91
C THR A 145 -1.86 32.76 51.31
N GLU A 146 -0.68 32.69 51.94
CA GLU A 146 -0.32 32.88 53.37
C GLU A 146 -1.16 32.29 54.52
N ASN A 147 -0.49 31.55 55.44
CA ASN A 147 -0.24 32.07 56.80
C ASN A 147 0.72 31.21 57.67
N GLN A 148 1.79 31.90 58.09
CA GLN A 148 2.41 32.01 59.42
C GLN A 148 2.71 30.82 60.35
N VAL A 149 3.98 30.85 60.78
CA VAL A 149 4.69 30.15 61.85
C VAL A 149 4.08 30.39 63.23
N LYS A 150 4.01 29.36 64.09
CA LYS A 150 4.03 29.49 65.55
C LYS A 150 4.82 28.34 66.19
N THR A 151 5.86 28.70 66.93
CA THR A 151 6.34 27.99 68.12
C THR A 151 5.92 28.85 69.31
#